data_AF-A0A7U9NIL2-F1
#
_entry.id   AF-A0A7U9NIL2-F1
#
_cell.length_a   1.000
_cell.length_b   1.000
_cell.length_c   1.000
_cell.angle_alpha   90.00
_cell.angle_beta   90.00
_cell.angle_gamma   90.00
#
_symmetry.space_group_name_H-M   'P 1'
#
loop_
_entity.id
_entity.type
_entity.pdbx_description
1 polymer ?
#
loop_
_entity_poly.entity_id
_entity_poly.type
_entity_poly.pdbx_seq_one_letter_code
_entity_poly.pdbx_strand_id
1 'polypeptide(L)'
;MKKIKRLWIASVCVLLFLTGCKKEQDIQKQPDAKEQEQENRSEEPDIEQAAENPETGIEGQENVPRDLTSEELRGFTQWINGKSNYGFLLSEYTRPQDVDLSQVFYSGAGIETAPLSKAEEEAYLEITGEEEIYTDYTRLTTGEIDEFLKEKLGLSLEDMTKGLPWACLPDSDAWVWQHGDTNYMNFTCVSGRQISADTYELECVPGDENYEPAVPSCRLTLRKQGEDYQFLSNIYTAGVEYSKEIWKIEEQSFNVDLGAPWGDVYFVSYAPDKSVSGNRDVTFSIIKPSDGAELFRFPFMEEGEYRRNEQFQEVQAVSFKDYDGDGNLDVIILIEYQLLIYNEEEGDRRQEVRLYRSRPKEGDFVLDTDRMDYLSINDFDHSIEEIMEHIDEAGRPE
;
A
#
# COMPACT_ATOMS: atom_id res chain seq x y z
N MET A 1 -29.91 -8.46 34.42
CA MET A 1 -28.91 -8.24 35.48
C MET A 1 -27.84 -7.31 34.96
N LYS A 2 -27.52 -6.28 35.76
CA LYS A 2 -26.37 -5.37 35.75
C LYS A 2 -25.86 -4.80 34.40
N LYS A 3 -26.38 -3.60 34.08
CA LYS A 3 -25.71 -2.58 33.26
C LYS A 3 -24.49 -2.02 34.04
N ILE A 4 -23.32 -1.98 33.43
CA ILE A 4 -22.12 -1.35 33.99
C ILE A 4 -22.03 0.09 33.48
N LYS A 5 -21.91 1.04 34.41
CA LYS A 5 -21.85 2.48 34.18
C LYS A 5 -20.44 2.88 33.73
N ARG A 6 -20.32 3.65 32.64
CA ARG A 6 -19.10 4.39 32.28
C ARG A 6 -18.97 5.61 33.21
N LEU A 7 -17.89 5.67 33.98
CA LEU A 7 -17.54 6.79 34.84
C LEU A 7 -16.71 7.79 34.02
N TRP A 8 -17.16 9.04 33.96
CA TRP A 8 -16.39 10.17 33.42
C TRP A 8 -15.46 10.71 34.51
N ILE A 9 -14.16 10.83 34.23
CA ILE A 9 -13.21 11.55 35.08
C ILE A 9 -12.84 12.84 34.36
N ALA A 10 -13.31 13.96 34.92
CA ALA A 10 -12.91 15.30 34.54
C ALA A 10 -11.62 15.66 35.29
N SER A 11 -10.52 15.90 34.57
CA SER A 11 -9.30 16.46 35.15
C SER A 11 -9.35 17.98 35.14
N VAL A 12 -9.25 18.55 36.33
CA VAL A 12 -9.21 19.98 36.63
C VAL A 12 -7.83 20.53 36.29
N CYS A 13 -7.78 21.48 35.35
CA CYS A 13 -6.61 22.31 35.10
C CYS A 13 -6.50 23.39 36.18
N VAL A 14 -5.39 23.41 36.93
CA VAL A 14 -5.01 24.53 37.79
C VAL A 14 -3.82 25.25 37.16
N LEU A 15 -4.09 26.48 36.71
CA LEU A 15 -3.10 27.50 36.37
C LEU A 15 -2.37 27.97 37.64
N LEU A 16 -1.04 28.10 37.56
CA LEU A 16 -0.26 29.00 38.40
C LEU A 16 0.73 29.77 37.52
N PHE A 17 0.40 31.04 37.28
CA PHE A 17 1.34 32.09 36.90
C PHE A 17 2.22 32.46 38.09
N LEU A 18 3.50 32.75 37.87
CA LEU A 18 4.21 33.88 38.50
C LEU A 18 5.48 34.25 37.69
N THR A 19 5.44 35.43 37.05
CA THR A 19 6.45 36.52 37.00
C THR A 19 7.94 36.19 36.85
N GLY A 20 8.77 36.81 36.01
CA GLY A 20 8.77 38.09 35.28
C GLY A 20 10.24 38.42 34.97
N CYS A 21 10.61 39.04 33.84
CA CYS A 21 10.97 40.47 33.80
C CYS A 21 11.45 40.89 32.39
N LYS A 22 10.88 42.01 31.90
CA LYS A 22 11.51 43.13 31.18
C LYS A 22 12.19 42.83 29.82
N LYS A 23 11.93 43.57 28.74
CA LYS A 23 11.87 45.05 28.64
C LYS A 23 11.24 45.46 27.28
N GLU A 24 10.37 46.47 27.31
CA GLU A 24 9.76 47.17 26.16
C GLU A 24 10.71 48.12 25.42
N GLN A 25 10.42 48.37 24.13
CA GLN A 25 10.32 49.68 23.44
C GLN A 25 9.87 49.40 21.98
N ASP A 26 8.63 49.62 21.54
CA ASP A 26 7.81 50.84 21.32
C ASP A 26 7.95 51.43 19.88
N ILE A 27 6.91 51.14 19.07
CA ILE A 27 6.16 51.89 18.03
C ILE A 27 6.89 52.78 17.00
N GLN A 28 6.56 52.59 15.70
CA GLN A 28 5.95 53.59 14.77
C GLN A 28 5.76 52.95 13.37
N LYS A 29 4.54 52.65 12.92
CA LYS A 29 3.59 53.46 12.09
C LYS A 29 4.04 53.81 10.66
N GLN A 30 3.27 53.25 9.72
CA GLN A 30 3.13 53.49 8.26
C GLN A 30 2.76 54.95 7.92
N PRO A 31 2.98 55.41 6.66
CA PRO A 31 1.89 55.50 5.66
C PRO A 31 2.39 55.11 4.23
N ASP A 32 1.64 54.36 3.43
CA ASP A 32 0.55 54.72 2.48
C ASP A 32 0.95 55.40 1.15
N ALA A 33 0.60 54.68 0.07
CA ALA A 33 0.17 55.10 -1.28
C ALA A 33 1.06 55.97 -2.19
N LYS A 34 1.31 55.49 -3.43
CA LYS A 34 0.66 56.03 -4.65
C LYS A 34 1.01 55.28 -5.93
N GLU A 35 -0.04 55.06 -6.71
CA GLU A 35 -0.09 54.69 -8.12
C GLU A 35 0.69 55.68 -9.01
N GLN A 36 1.30 55.17 -10.08
CA GLN A 36 1.31 55.86 -11.37
C GLN A 36 1.23 54.82 -12.50
N GLU A 37 0.12 54.87 -13.21
CA GLU A 37 -0.06 54.36 -14.58
C GLU A 37 0.90 55.08 -15.53
N GLN A 38 1.43 54.34 -16.51
CA GLN A 38 1.76 54.95 -17.79
C GLN A 38 1.51 53.93 -18.91
N GLU A 39 0.38 54.13 -19.60
CA GLU A 39 0.10 53.62 -20.94
C GLU A 39 1.22 54.04 -21.91
N ASN A 40 1.70 53.09 -22.72
CA ASN A 40 1.99 53.40 -24.11
C ASN A 40 1.69 52.19 -25.00
N ARG A 41 0.73 52.39 -25.90
CA ARG A 41 0.30 51.53 -27.01
C ARG A 41 1.41 51.53 -28.06
N SER A 42 1.82 50.43 -28.67
CA SER A 42 1.37 49.84 -29.96
C SER A 42 2.60 48.99 -30.40
N GLU A 43 2.57 47.73 -30.80
CA GLU A 43 2.12 47.15 -32.07
C GLU A 43 2.55 45.66 -32.00
N GLU A 44 1.65 44.73 -32.32
CA GLU A 44 2.03 43.36 -32.68
C GLU A 44 2.60 43.32 -34.11
N PRO A 45 3.49 42.36 -34.40
CA PRO A 45 3.04 41.30 -35.29
C PRO A 45 3.45 39.89 -34.85
N ASP A 46 2.54 38.95 -35.13
CA ASP A 46 2.74 37.50 -35.18
C ASP A 46 3.94 37.10 -36.03
N ILE A 47 4.81 36.22 -35.49
CA ILE A 47 5.49 35.13 -36.22
C ILE A 47 5.71 33.95 -35.26
N GLU A 48 5.03 32.83 -35.53
CA GLU A 48 5.42 31.49 -35.06
C GLU A 48 6.83 31.14 -35.57
N GLN A 49 7.72 30.68 -34.68
CA GLN A 49 8.45 29.42 -34.85
C GLN A 49 9.35 29.09 -33.66
N ALA A 50 9.38 27.78 -33.38
CA ALA A 50 10.11 27.10 -32.34
C ALA A 50 11.61 27.43 -32.28
N ALA A 51 12.13 27.54 -31.06
CA ALA A 51 13.52 27.28 -30.74
C ALA A 51 13.55 26.50 -29.42
N GLU A 52 13.93 25.23 -29.53
CA GLU A 52 14.39 24.40 -28.41
C GLU A 52 15.49 25.14 -27.64
N ASN A 53 15.37 25.17 -26.32
CA ASN A 53 16.54 25.28 -25.46
C ASN A 53 16.33 24.38 -24.23
N PRO A 54 17.30 23.49 -23.93
CA PRO A 54 17.18 22.55 -22.83
C PRO A 54 17.55 23.27 -21.54
N GLU A 55 16.56 23.57 -20.71
CA GLU A 55 16.80 24.05 -19.34
C GLU A 55 16.96 22.81 -18.45
N THR A 56 18.20 22.39 -18.20
CA THR A 56 18.97 22.72 -16.99
C THR A 56 18.23 22.39 -15.70
N GLY A 57 18.78 21.41 -14.99
CA GLY A 57 18.26 20.90 -13.73
C GLY A 57 17.88 22.00 -12.75
N ILE A 58 16.66 21.87 -12.24
CA ILE A 58 16.17 22.67 -11.12
C ILE A 58 16.63 21.94 -9.85
N GLU A 59 17.86 22.20 -9.43
CA GLU A 59 18.23 22.06 -8.03
C GLU A 59 17.66 23.26 -7.27
N GLY A 60 16.78 22.98 -6.30
CA GLY A 60 16.30 23.97 -5.34
C GLY A 60 14.82 24.31 -5.42
N GLN A 61 13.93 23.31 -5.35
CA GLN A 61 12.62 23.54 -4.76
C GLN A 61 12.74 23.31 -3.25
N GLU A 62 12.39 24.33 -2.46
CA GLU A 62 12.09 24.14 -1.04
C GLU A 62 11.02 23.05 -0.95
N ASN A 63 11.36 21.89 -0.36
CA ASN A 63 10.46 20.74 -0.25
C ASN A 63 9.31 21.06 0.70
N VAL A 64 8.25 21.65 0.15
CA VAL A 64 6.96 21.81 0.84
C VAL A 64 6.41 20.42 1.13
N PRO A 65 5.86 20.17 2.34
CA PRO A 65 5.23 18.90 2.64
C PRO A 65 4.17 18.53 1.60
N ARG A 66 4.24 17.30 1.08
CA ARG A 66 3.29 16.78 0.09
C ARG A 66 2.80 15.40 0.47
N ASP A 67 1.61 15.07 -0.01
CA ASP A 67 1.08 13.73 0.11
C ASP A 67 1.74 12.83 -0.96
N LEU A 68 1.89 11.55 -0.63
CA LEU A 68 2.45 10.55 -1.53
C LEU A 68 1.41 10.11 -2.55
N THR A 69 1.86 9.78 -3.76
CA THR A 69 1.01 9.23 -4.81
C THR A 69 0.67 7.77 -4.52
N SER A 70 -0.38 7.22 -5.14
CA SER A 70 -0.72 5.79 -5.01
C SER A 70 0.44 4.88 -5.47
N GLU A 71 1.22 5.30 -6.47
CA GLU A 71 2.41 4.57 -6.90
C GLU A 71 3.49 4.52 -5.80
N GLU A 72 3.75 5.65 -5.15
CA GLU A 72 4.68 5.70 -4.02
C GLU A 72 4.18 4.87 -2.83
N LEU A 73 2.89 4.92 -2.53
CA LEU A 73 2.28 4.11 -1.45
C LEU A 73 2.39 2.61 -1.72
N ARG A 74 2.21 2.17 -2.97
CA ARG A 74 2.46 0.78 -3.38
C ARG A 74 3.94 0.41 -3.26
N GLY A 75 4.83 1.31 -3.66
CA GLY A 75 6.28 1.15 -3.46
C GLY A 75 6.65 0.98 -1.99
N PHE A 76 6.10 1.81 -1.10
CA PHE A 76 6.29 1.68 0.34
C PHE A 76 5.66 0.42 0.90
N THR A 77 4.49 0.01 0.42
CA THR A 77 3.84 -1.26 0.79
C THR A 77 4.75 -2.45 0.47
N GLN A 78 5.35 -2.48 -0.72
CA GLN A 78 6.31 -3.52 -1.07
C GLN A 78 7.55 -3.47 -0.17
N TRP A 79 8.09 -2.26 0.05
CA TRP A 79 9.31 -2.07 0.82
C TRP A 79 9.15 -2.47 2.30
N ILE A 80 8.08 -2.04 2.99
CA ILE A 80 7.86 -2.36 4.41
C ILE A 80 7.69 -3.86 4.65
N ASN A 81 7.12 -4.59 3.69
CA ASN A 81 6.92 -6.04 3.77
C ASN A 81 8.18 -6.86 3.42
N GLY A 82 9.27 -6.21 3.02
CA GLY A 82 10.55 -6.87 2.79
C GLY A 82 11.05 -7.60 4.04
N LYS A 83 11.76 -8.71 3.84
CA LYS A 83 12.31 -9.55 4.94
C LYS A 83 13.19 -8.76 5.93
N SER A 84 13.81 -7.68 5.48
CA SER A 84 14.64 -6.78 6.27
C SER A 84 13.88 -5.65 6.96
N ASN A 85 12.57 -5.50 6.73
CA ASN A 85 11.83 -4.31 7.12
C ASN A 85 10.60 -4.61 7.99
N TYR A 86 9.84 -5.69 7.72
CA TYR A 86 8.54 -5.91 8.37
C TYR A 86 8.62 -5.97 9.89
N GLY A 87 9.72 -6.50 10.44
CA GLY A 87 9.92 -6.64 11.88
C GLY A 87 9.99 -5.31 12.64
N PHE A 88 10.31 -4.19 11.96
CA PHE A 88 10.25 -2.86 12.56
C PHE A 88 8.82 -2.40 12.83
N LEU A 89 7.83 -2.90 12.08
CA LEU A 89 6.42 -2.54 12.25
C LEU A 89 5.75 -3.31 13.39
N LEU A 90 6.37 -4.41 13.83
CA LEU A 90 5.94 -5.24 14.97
C LEU A 90 6.39 -4.68 16.33
N SER A 91 7.05 -3.53 16.35
CA SER A 91 7.55 -2.87 17.56
C SER A 91 7.10 -1.42 17.62
N GLU A 92 6.61 -0.97 18.78
CA GLU A 92 6.31 0.45 19.02
C GLU A 92 7.50 1.16 19.68
N TYR A 93 7.95 2.26 19.10
CA TYR A 93 9.07 3.07 19.58
C TYR A 93 9.03 4.51 19.05
N THR A 94 9.46 5.46 19.88
CA THR A 94 9.59 6.89 19.53
C THR A 94 11.01 7.30 19.16
N ARG A 95 11.99 6.44 19.44
CA ARG A 95 13.40 6.63 19.12
C ARG A 95 13.96 5.32 18.58
N PRO A 96 14.88 5.35 17.60
CA PRO A 96 15.41 4.13 17.00
C PRO A 96 16.12 3.21 18.02
N GLN A 97 16.72 3.76 19.08
CA GLN A 97 17.38 2.99 20.15
C GLN A 97 16.42 2.08 20.95
N ASP A 98 15.12 2.34 20.90
CA ASP A 98 14.11 1.66 21.72
C ASP A 98 13.39 0.51 20.99
N VAL A 99 13.72 0.32 19.71
CA VAL A 99 13.26 -0.81 18.87
C VAL A 99 13.41 -2.13 19.61
N ASP A 100 12.40 -2.99 19.47
CA ASP A 100 12.49 -4.38 19.92
C ASP A 100 13.20 -5.25 18.87
N LEU A 101 14.48 -5.52 19.12
CA LEU A 101 15.29 -6.35 18.24
C LEU A 101 14.83 -7.81 18.17
N SER A 102 14.06 -8.30 19.14
CA SER A 102 13.49 -9.65 19.05
C SER A 102 12.48 -9.79 17.91
N GLN A 103 11.80 -8.68 17.55
CA GLN A 103 10.87 -8.62 16.43
C GLN A 103 11.59 -8.43 15.10
N VAL A 104 12.53 -7.49 15.06
CA VAL A 104 13.32 -7.16 13.85
C VAL A 104 14.10 -8.38 13.35
N PHE A 105 14.81 -9.05 14.25
CA PHE A 105 15.66 -10.18 13.90
C PHE A 105 14.96 -11.54 14.02
N TYR A 106 13.66 -11.62 14.36
CA TYR A 106 12.99 -12.90 14.65
C TYR A 106 13.31 -14.03 13.65
N SER A 107 13.30 -13.70 12.35
CA SER A 107 13.68 -14.59 11.24
C SER A 107 14.96 -14.13 10.51
N GLY A 108 15.90 -13.52 11.23
CA GLY A 108 17.19 -13.07 10.75
C GLY A 108 17.22 -11.80 9.89
N ALA A 109 16.09 -11.09 9.76
CA ALA A 109 15.98 -9.85 8.99
C ALA A 109 16.46 -9.94 7.53
N GLY A 110 16.36 -11.13 6.91
CA GLY A 110 16.83 -11.39 5.55
C GLY A 110 18.34 -11.61 5.41
N ILE A 111 19.09 -11.62 6.51
CA ILE A 111 20.52 -11.98 6.51
C ILE A 111 20.66 -13.50 6.39
N GLU A 112 21.60 -13.95 5.55
CA GLU A 112 21.88 -15.38 5.41
C GLU A 112 22.46 -15.96 6.70
N THR A 113 21.88 -17.05 7.19
CA THR A 113 22.35 -17.72 8.40
C THR A 113 23.37 -18.80 8.07
N ALA A 114 24.50 -18.79 8.78
CA ALA A 114 25.47 -19.88 8.74
C ALA A 114 25.02 -21.04 9.65
N PRO A 115 25.36 -22.30 9.32
CA PRO A 115 25.09 -23.42 10.21
C PRO A 115 25.94 -23.34 11.48
N LEU A 116 25.41 -23.83 12.59
CA LEU A 116 26.17 -23.95 13.85
C LEU A 116 27.28 -24.98 13.72
N SER A 117 28.44 -24.68 14.29
CA SER A 117 29.45 -25.70 14.59
C SER A 117 29.00 -26.54 15.80
N LYS A 118 29.57 -27.74 15.96
CA LYS A 118 29.26 -28.61 17.12
C LYS A 118 29.51 -27.94 18.47
N ALA A 119 30.57 -27.14 18.56
CA ALA A 119 30.91 -26.43 19.79
C ALA A 119 29.89 -25.32 20.10
N GLU A 120 29.40 -24.62 19.07
CA GLU A 120 28.34 -23.61 19.23
C GLU A 120 27.00 -24.26 19.59
N GLU A 121 26.66 -25.40 18.99
CA GLU A 121 25.46 -26.16 19.32
C GLU A 121 25.49 -26.64 20.78
N GLU A 122 26.59 -27.26 21.23
CA GLU A 122 26.77 -27.68 22.63
C GLU A 122 26.66 -26.50 23.60
N ALA A 123 27.32 -25.36 23.29
CA ALA A 123 27.26 -24.16 24.11
C ALA A 123 25.85 -23.53 24.15
N TYR A 124 25.15 -23.52 23.02
CA TYR A 124 23.78 -23.04 22.93
C TYR A 124 22.83 -23.87 23.80
N LEU A 125 22.89 -25.21 23.69
CA LEU A 125 22.08 -26.13 24.49
C LEU A 125 22.40 -26.03 25.99
N GLU A 126 23.66 -25.79 26.36
CA GLU A 126 24.03 -25.52 27.75
C GLU A 126 23.41 -24.22 28.28
N ILE A 127 23.39 -23.15 27.48
CA ILE A 127 22.81 -21.85 27.85
C ILE A 127 21.28 -21.92 27.97
N THR A 128 20.61 -22.58 27.02
CA THR A 128 19.13 -22.67 27.00
C THR A 128 18.60 -23.76 27.94
N GLY A 129 19.42 -24.77 28.24
CA GLY A 129 19.02 -25.95 29.02
C GLY A 129 18.16 -26.94 28.22
N GLU A 130 18.17 -26.84 26.90
CA GLU A 130 17.44 -27.73 26.00
C GLU A 130 18.24 -29.01 25.68
N GLU A 131 17.54 -30.09 25.30
CA GLU A 131 18.18 -31.38 24.99
C GLU A 131 18.69 -31.44 23.55
N GLU A 132 18.03 -30.75 22.63
CA GLU A 132 18.34 -30.65 21.21
C GLU A 132 17.72 -29.38 20.61
N ILE A 133 18.08 -29.05 19.36
CA ILE A 133 17.43 -27.97 18.59
C ILE A 133 16.12 -28.51 17.99
N TYR A 134 14.99 -27.92 18.36
CA TYR A 134 13.64 -28.38 17.99
C TYR A 134 13.06 -27.70 16.75
N THR A 135 13.52 -26.49 16.42
CA THR A 135 12.98 -25.68 15.31
C THR A 135 14.08 -25.16 14.41
N ASP A 136 13.72 -24.36 13.42
CA ASP A 136 14.69 -23.53 12.71
C ASP A 136 15.41 -22.60 13.68
N TYR A 137 16.60 -22.16 13.29
CA TYR A 137 17.38 -21.20 14.05
C TYR A 137 18.00 -20.16 13.12
N THR A 138 18.27 -19.01 13.70
CA THR A 138 19.14 -18.00 13.11
C THR A 138 20.42 -17.90 13.92
N ARG A 139 21.57 -17.82 13.23
CA ARG A 139 22.89 -17.55 13.79
C ARG A 139 23.52 -16.35 13.08
N LEU A 140 23.80 -15.29 13.85
CA LEU A 140 24.43 -14.06 13.36
C LEU A 140 25.61 -13.68 14.25
N THR A 141 26.60 -13.01 13.68
CA THR A 141 27.70 -12.36 14.41
C THR A 141 27.31 -10.97 14.88
N THR A 142 28.05 -10.43 15.86
CA THR A 142 27.86 -9.03 16.27
C THR A 142 28.11 -8.08 15.10
N GLY A 143 29.07 -8.38 14.23
CA GLY A 143 29.37 -7.58 13.03
C GLY A 143 28.21 -7.51 12.03
N GLU A 144 27.55 -8.63 11.75
CA GLU A 144 26.39 -8.68 10.84
C GLU A 144 25.19 -7.90 11.41
N ILE A 145 24.94 -8.04 12.72
CA ILE A 145 23.90 -7.28 13.42
C ILE A 145 24.20 -5.78 13.35
N ASP A 146 25.43 -5.38 13.65
CA ASP A 146 25.86 -3.98 13.63
C ASP A 146 25.77 -3.35 12.23
N GLU A 147 26.14 -4.09 11.19
CA GLU A 147 26.05 -3.62 9.81
C GLU A 147 24.59 -3.35 9.44
N PHE A 148 23.69 -4.28 9.75
CA PHE A 148 22.27 -4.12 9.52
C PHE A 148 21.67 -2.95 10.31
N LEU A 149 22.01 -2.80 11.59
CA LEU A 149 21.51 -1.69 12.41
C LEU A 149 22.05 -0.33 11.94
N LYS A 150 23.29 -0.28 11.45
CA LYS A 150 23.86 0.95 10.88
C LYS A 150 23.12 1.35 9.61
N GLU A 151 22.79 0.37 8.76
CA GLU A 151 22.00 0.59 7.57
C GLU A 151 20.59 1.08 7.92
N LYS A 152 19.84 0.35 8.76
CA LYS A 152 18.39 0.59 8.98
C LYS A 152 18.06 1.61 10.06
N LEU A 153 18.98 1.90 10.99
CA LEU A 153 18.76 2.84 12.10
C LEU A 153 19.85 3.89 12.24
N GLY A 154 21.03 3.69 11.64
CA GLY A 154 22.21 4.50 11.88
C GLY A 154 22.84 4.26 13.26
N LEU A 155 22.62 3.07 13.83
CA LEU A 155 23.02 2.68 15.19
C LEU A 155 23.78 1.36 15.16
N SER A 156 24.47 1.05 16.25
CA SER A 156 25.06 -0.27 16.52
C SER A 156 24.31 -0.99 17.64
N LEU A 157 24.60 -2.27 17.88
CA LEU A 157 23.97 -3.06 18.94
C LEU A 157 24.21 -2.46 20.33
N GLU A 158 25.38 -1.84 20.56
CA GLU A 158 25.69 -1.19 21.85
C GLU A 158 24.85 0.08 22.11
N ASP A 159 24.31 0.70 21.07
CA ASP A 159 23.44 1.88 21.20
C ASP A 159 22.00 1.51 21.61
N MET A 160 21.64 0.22 21.54
CA MET A 160 20.27 -0.26 21.71
C MET A 160 19.90 -0.42 23.19
N THR A 161 18.81 0.21 23.61
CA THR A 161 18.42 0.28 25.02
C THR A 161 18.08 -1.09 25.62
N LYS A 162 17.49 -1.98 24.82
CA LYS A 162 17.02 -3.32 25.26
C LYS A 162 18.03 -4.44 24.97
N GLY A 163 19.04 -4.19 24.14
CA GLY A 163 19.91 -5.23 23.57
C GLY A 163 19.16 -6.25 22.72
N LEU A 164 19.87 -7.30 22.30
CA LEU A 164 19.30 -8.45 21.58
C LEU A 164 19.08 -9.60 22.58
N PRO A 165 17.84 -10.11 22.77
CA PRO A 165 17.56 -11.16 23.74
C PRO A 165 17.82 -12.57 23.18
N TRP A 166 18.91 -12.73 22.41
CA TRP A 166 19.34 -14.02 21.85
C TRP A 166 20.43 -14.64 22.73
N ALA A 167 20.64 -15.96 22.59
CA ALA A 167 21.75 -16.62 23.27
C ALA A 167 23.07 -16.14 22.65
N CYS A 168 23.90 -15.46 23.43
CA CYS A 168 25.23 -15.04 23.01
C CYS A 168 26.25 -16.12 23.33
N LEU A 169 27.06 -16.50 22.34
CA LEU A 169 28.18 -17.43 22.42
C LEU A 169 29.49 -16.62 22.29
N PRO A 170 30.10 -16.18 23.40
CA PRO A 170 31.19 -15.20 23.36
C PRO A 170 32.46 -15.74 22.69
N ASP A 171 32.72 -17.05 22.78
CA ASP A 171 33.94 -17.68 22.26
C ASP A 171 33.98 -17.71 20.72
N SER A 172 32.82 -17.62 20.06
CA SER A 172 32.70 -17.64 18.60
C SER A 172 32.08 -16.36 18.00
N ASP A 173 31.78 -15.35 18.81
CA ASP A 173 31.03 -14.14 18.42
C ASP A 173 29.74 -14.51 17.65
N ALA A 174 28.90 -15.34 18.27
CA ALA A 174 27.64 -15.77 17.67
C ALA A 174 26.45 -15.47 18.57
N TRP A 175 25.36 -15.02 17.95
CA TRP A 175 24.04 -14.83 18.53
C TRP A 175 23.10 -15.85 17.89
N VAL A 176 22.44 -16.65 18.71
CA VAL A 176 21.62 -17.77 18.25
C VAL A 176 20.21 -17.68 18.83
N TRP A 177 19.22 -17.90 17.97
CA TRP A 177 17.81 -17.92 18.32
C TRP A 177 17.06 -18.99 17.55
N GLN A 178 16.34 -19.85 18.27
CA GLN A 178 15.38 -20.76 17.69
C GLN A 178 14.04 -20.07 17.44
N HIS A 179 13.47 -20.29 16.28
CA HIS A 179 12.18 -19.72 15.90
C HIS A 179 11.38 -20.66 14.98
N GLY A 180 10.07 -20.45 14.97
CA GLY A 180 9.19 -20.96 13.91
C GLY A 180 9.08 -19.99 12.74
N ASP A 181 8.19 -20.28 11.82
CA ASP A 181 7.87 -19.52 10.61
C ASP A 181 6.66 -18.58 10.77
N THR A 182 6.32 -18.21 12.02
CA THR A 182 5.00 -17.63 12.37
C THR A 182 4.98 -16.12 12.64
N ASN A 183 6.12 -15.41 12.55
CA ASN A 183 6.19 -13.99 12.94
C ASN A 183 5.94 -13.01 11.80
N TYR A 184 5.86 -13.48 10.55
CA TYR A 184 5.61 -12.60 9.42
C TYR A 184 4.20 -12.00 9.49
N MET A 185 4.12 -10.69 9.30
CA MET A 185 2.87 -9.94 9.17
C MET A 185 2.98 -9.02 7.96
N ASN A 186 1.96 -9.05 7.11
CA ASN A 186 1.87 -8.09 6.01
C ASN A 186 1.28 -6.77 6.52
N PHE A 187 1.79 -5.64 6.02
CA PHE A 187 1.24 -4.31 6.18
C PHE A 187 0.98 -3.62 4.85
N THR A 188 -0.15 -2.94 4.73
CA THR A 188 -0.47 -2.04 3.62
C THR A 188 -0.20 -0.58 4.02
N CYS A 189 0.59 0.16 3.23
CA CYS A 189 0.77 1.61 3.41
C CYS A 189 -0.40 2.35 2.78
N VAL A 190 -1.38 2.75 3.58
CA VAL A 190 -2.66 3.32 3.11
C VAL A 190 -2.62 4.83 2.89
N SER A 191 -1.68 5.51 3.55
CA SER A 191 -1.46 6.94 3.39
C SER A 191 0.00 7.29 3.71
N GLY A 192 0.45 8.45 3.25
CA GLY A 192 1.78 8.91 3.60
C GLY A 192 2.08 10.29 3.06
N ARG A 193 3.07 10.94 3.67
CA ARG A 193 3.46 12.30 3.38
C ARG A 193 4.97 12.41 3.41
N GLN A 194 5.54 13.08 2.41
CA GLN A 194 6.90 13.57 2.49
C GLN A 194 6.87 14.89 3.25
N ILE A 195 7.42 14.92 4.47
CA ILE A 195 7.34 16.08 5.37
C ILE A 195 8.59 16.98 5.30
N SER A 196 9.68 16.48 4.73
CA SER A 196 10.89 17.24 4.39
C SER A 196 11.58 16.61 3.17
N ALA A 197 12.73 17.14 2.77
CA ALA A 197 13.49 16.59 1.64
C ALA A 197 13.85 15.09 1.78
N ASP A 198 14.06 14.63 3.01
CA ASP A 198 14.49 13.27 3.31
C ASP A 198 13.55 12.53 4.28
N THR A 199 12.54 13.18 4.86
CA THR A 199 11.73 12.57 5.91
C THR A 199 10.31 12.30 5.43
N TYR A 200 9.83 11.09 5.73
CA TYR A 200 8.52 10.58 5.33
C TYR A 200 7.75 10.12 6.57
N GLU A 201 6.44 10.37 6.58
CA GLU A 201 5.50 9.81 7.54
C GLU A 201 4.51 8.91 6.79
N LEU A 202 4.36 7.66 7.21
CA LEU A 202 3.50 6.67 6.56
C LEU A 202 2.47 6.14 7.57
N GLU A 203 1.24 5.94 7.14
CA GLU A 203 0.25 5.19 7.90
C GLU A 203 0.10 3.80 7.30
N CYS A 204 0.34 2.77 8.12
CA CYS A 204 0.34 1.38 7.71
C CYS A 204 -0.70 0.59 8.49
N VAL A 205 -1.42 -0.28 7.80
CA VAL A 205 -2.47 -1.13 8.37
C VAL A 205 -2.04 -2.58 8.20
N PRO A 206 -2.06 -3.42 9.25
CA PRO A 206 -1.68 -4.80 9.15
C PRO A 206 -2.81 -5.63 8.51
N GLY A 207 -2.44 -6.62 7.71
CA GLY A 207 -3.38 -7.48 6.99
C GLY A 207 -4.04 -6.79 5.79
N ASP A 208 -5.13 -7.38 5.32
CA ASP A 208 -6.00 -6.85 4.26
C ASP A 208 -7.41 -6.59 4.78
N GLU A 209 -8.35 -6.27 3.88
CA GLU A 209 -9.75 -6.01 4.25
C GLU A 209 -10.46 -7.21 4.91
N ASN A 210 -9.92 -8.42 4.81
CA ASN A 210 -10.55 -9.67 5.23
C ASN A 210 -9.96 -10.26 6.52
N TYR A 211 -8.87 -9.69 7.04
CA TYR A 211 -8.19 -10.19 8.22
C TYR A 211 -7.72 -9.04 9.11
N GLU A 212 -8.34 -8.89 10.29
CA GLU A 212 -7.88 -7.99 11.35
C GLU A 212 -6.84 -8.70 12.24
N PRO A 213 -5.54 -8.37 12.13
CA PRO A 213 -4.51 -9.03 12.91
C PRO A 213 -4.49 -8.53 14.35
N ALA A 214 -3.85 -9.28 15.25
CA ALA A 214 -3.63 -8.84 16.63
C ALA A 214 -2.62 -7.68 16.77
N VAL A 215 -2.06 -7.20 15.65
CA VAL A 215 -1.14 -6.07 15.59
C VAL A 215 -1.95 -4.81 15.25
N PRO A 216 -1.72 -3.66 15.91
CA PRO A 216 -2.40 -2.42 15.55
C PRO A 216 -1.89 -1.82 14.23
N SER A 217 -2.73 -1.01 13.58
CA SER A 217 -2.25 -0.03 12.59
C SER A 217 -1.19 0.87 13.21
N CYS A 218 -0.28 1.39 12.39
CA CYS A 218 0.86 2.14 12.88
C CYS A 218 1.21 3.33 11.99
N ARG A 219 1.95 4.26 12.57
CA ARG A 219 2.53 5.40 11.87
C ARG A 219 4.04 5.35 11.94
N LEU A 220 4.65 5.14 10.78
CA LEU A 220 6.10 5.11 10.62
C LEU A 220 6.63 6.50 10.32
N THR A 221 7.80 6.82 10.86
CA THR A 221 8.61 7.94 10.39
C THR A 221 9.93 7.41 9.88
N LEU A 222 10.23 7.72 8.63
CA LEU A 222 11.41 7.25 7.92
C LEU A 222 12.28 8.43 7.49
N ARG A 223 13.60 8.22 7.44
CA ARG A 223 14.55 9.11 6.78
C ARG A 223 15.19 8.42 5.60
N LYS A 224 15.04 8.98 4.41
CA LYS A 224 15.72 8.56 3.19
C LYS A 224 17.24 8.71 3.35
N GLN A 225 17.97 7.66 2.98
CA GLN A 225 19.42 7.60 2.98
C GLN A 225 19.89 6.89 1.70
N GLY A 226 20.37 7.66 0.73
CA GLY A 226 20.67 7.12 -0.60
C GLY A 226 19.40 6.61 -1.27
N GLU A 227 19.43 5.33 -1.67
CA GLU A 227 18.30 4.64 -2.32
C GLU A 227 17.38 3.91 -1.33
N ASP A 228 17.68 3.94 -0.03
CA ASP A 228 16.91 3.24 1.01
C ASP A 228 16.48 4.19 2.15
N TYR A 229 15.93 3.66 3.23
CA TYR A 229 15.40 4.40 4.36
C TYR A 229 15.86 3.86 5.71
N GLN A 230 16.03 4.78 6.64
CA GLN A 230 16.22 4.50 8.05
C GLN A 230 14.93 4.70 8.83
N PHE A 231 14.64 3.79 9.76
CA PHE A 231 13.52 3.90 10.67
C PHE A 231 13.85 4.87 11.81
N LEU A 232 13.00 5.88 12.01
CA LEU A 232 13.14 6.85 13.11
C LEU A 232 12.17 6.54 14.25
N SER A 233 10.94 6.14 13.91
CA SER A 233 9.91 5.77 14.88
C SER A 233 8.82 4.91 14.24
N ASN A 234 8.13 4.12 15.07
CA ASN A 234 6.89 3.43 14.75
C ASN A 234 5.92 3.59 15.93
N ILE A 235 4.76 4.20 15.72
CA ILE A 235 3.78 4.45 16.78
C ILE A 235 2.49 3.73 16.45
N TYR A 236 1.94 2.95 17.38
CA TYR A 236 0.66 2.30 17.15
C TYR A 236 -0.48 3.33 17.21
N THR A 237 -1.35 3.25 16.21
CA THR A 237 -2.42 4.22 15.97
C THR A 237 -3.76 3.50 15.86
N ALA A 238 -4.78 4.04 16.50
CA ALA A 238 -6.15 3.59 16.34
C ALA A 238 -6.86 4.40 15.26
N GLY A 239 -7.75 3.78 14.49
CA GLY A 239 -8.64 4.44 13.54
C GLY A 239 -8.05 4.71 12.15
N VAL A 240 -6.87 4.16 11.85
CA VAL A 240 -6.38 4.04 10.47
C VAL A 240 -6.90 2.70 9.95
N GLU A 241 -7.72 2.77 8.91
CA GLU A 241 -8.38 1.62 8.29
C GLU A 241 -7.74 1.30 6.94
N TYR A 242 -7.85 0.04 6.52
CA TYR A 242 -7.43 -0.39 5.20
C TYR A 242 -8.13 0.44 4.12
N SER A 243 -7.40 0.83 3.08
CA SER A 243 -7.95 1.54 1.92
C SER A 243 -7.50 0.87 0.63
N LYS A 244 -8.47 0.44 -0.17
CA LYS A 244 -8.21 -0.09 -1.51
C LYS A 244 -7.82 0.99 -2.53
N GLU A 245 -7.96 2.27 -2.21
CA GLU A 245 -7.66 3.38 -3.12
C GLU A 245 -6.21 3.38 -3.61
N ILE A 246 -5.28 2.85 -2.82
CA ILE A 246 -3.88 2.73 -3.26
C ILE A 246 -3.71 1.77 -4.45
N TRP A 247 -4.67 0.87 -4.66
CA TRP A 247 -4.67 -0.12 -5.74
C TRP A 247 -5.50 0.29 -6.96
N LYS A 248 -6.02 1.52 -6.95
CA LYS A 248 -6.78 2.06 -8.08
C LYS A 248 -5.93 2.07 -9.36
N ILE A 249 -6.55 1.58 -10.44
CA ILE A 249 -6.01 1.61 -11.80
C ILE A 249 -6.54 2.89 -12.47
N GLU A 250 -5.76 3.95 -12.43
CA GLU A 250 -6.18 5.28 -12.88
C GLU A 250 -6.56 5.29 -14.36
N GLU A 251 -5.81 4.58 -15.21
CA GLU A 251 -6.09 4.51 -16.65
C GLU A 251 -7.36 3.72 -16.99
N GLN A 252 -7.89 2.94 -16.05
CA GLN A 252 -9.08 2.09 -16.21
C GLN A 252 -10.21 2.47 -15.23
N SER A 253 -10.26 3.75 -14.85
CA SER A 253 -11.29 4.31 -13.97
C SER A 253 -11.86 5.61 -14.56
N PHE A 254 -13.18 5.65 -14.76
CA PHE A 254 -13.82 6.63 -15.65
C PHE A 254 -15.05 7.27 -15.03
N ASN A 255 -15.26 8.56 -15.33
CA ASN A 255 -16.57 9.18 -15.14
C ASN A 255 -17.51 8.70 -16.25
N VAL A 256 -18.69 8.22 -15.87
CA VAL A 256 -19.68 7.67 -16.80
C VAL A 256 -21.09 7.96 -16.29
N ASP A 257 -22.01 8.30 -17.20
CA ASP A 257 -23.44 8.34 -16.92
C ASP A 257 -24.02 6.95 -17.22
N LEU A 258 -24.35 6.18 -16.18
CA LEU A 258 -24.96 4.85 -16.32
C LEU A 258 -26.49 4.91 -16.42
N GLY A 259 -27.07 6.10 -16.53
CA GLY A 259 -28.52 6.31 -16.53
C GLY A 259 -29.17 5.93 -15.19
N ALA A 260 -30.50 6.00 -15.11
CA ALA A 260 -31.21 5.67 -13.87
C ALA A 260 -31.05 4.17 -13.53
N PRO A 261 -30.85 3.81 -12.24
CA PRO A 261 -30.91 4.67 -11.06
C PRO A 261 -29.58 5.34 -10.67
N TRP A 262 -28.49 5.07 -11.38
CA TRP A 262 -27.13 5.46 -11.02
C TRP A 262 -26.81 6.93 -11.34
N GLY A 263 -27.12 7.37 -12.56
CA GLY A 263 -26.75 8.68 -13.10
C GLY A 263 -25.24 8.82 -13.33
N ASP A 264 -24.74 10.05 -13.17
CA ASP A 264 -23.31 10.36 -13.23
C ASP A 264 -22.55 9.73 -12.05
N VAL A 265 -21.69 8.76 -12.38
CA VAL A 265 -20.90 8.01 -11.42
C VAL A 265 -19.43 7.92 -11.83
N TYR A 266 -18.58 7.49 -10.91
CA TYR A 266 -17.19 7.17 -11.18
C TYR A 266 -17.02 5.65 -11.09
N PHE A 267 -16.81 4.99 -12.23
CA PHE A 267 -16.45 3.58 -12.28
C PHE A 267 -14.96 3.43 -11.94
N VAL A 268 -14.64 2.53 -11.02
CA VAL A 268 -13.27 2.35 -10.54
C VAL A 268 -12.85 0.90 -10.63
N SER A 269 -11.67 0.67 -11.21
CA SER A 269 -10.98 -0.61 -11.22
C SER A 269 -9.89 -0.62 -10.16
N TYR A 270 -9.84 -1.66 -9.33
CA TYR A 270 -8.82 -1.85 -8.30
C TYR A 270 -8.04 -3.12 -8.56
N ALA A 271 -6.73 -2.99 -8.73
CA ALA A 271 -5.82 -4.12 -8.75
C ALA A 271 -5.82 -4.86 -7.39
N PRO A 272 -5.50 -6.16 -7.34
CA PRO A 272 -5.33 -6.87 -6.08
C PRO A 272 -4.00 -6.51 -5.40
N ASP A 273 -3.99 -6.52 -4.08
CA ASP A 273 -2.75 -6.53 -3.29
C ASP A 273 -2.07 -7.91 -3.42
N LYS A 274 -1.12 -8.01 -4.35
CA LYS A 274 -0.36 -9.23 -4.61
C LYS A 274 0.56 -9.64 -3.46
N SER A 275 0.85 -8.74 -2.51
CA SER A 275 1.73 -9.03 -1.37
C SER A 275 1.05 -9.88 -0.30
N VAL A 276 -0.29 -9.81 -0.22
CA VAL A 276 -1.09 -10.58 0.74
C VAL A 276 -1.40 -11.97 0.18
N SER A 277 -1.90 -12.02 -1.06
CA SER A 277 -2.06 -13.27 -1.80
C SER A 277 -1.87 -13.04 -3.29
N GLY A 278 -0.98 -13.82 -3.89
CA GLY A 278 -0.59 -13.67 -5.30
C GLY A 278 -1.72 -13.94 -6.29
N ASN A 279 -2.80 -14.60 -5.87
CA ASN A 279 -3.91 -15.02 -6.72
C ASN A 279 -5.23 -14.28 -6.43
N ARG A 280 -5.21 -13.14 -5.73
CA ARG A 280 -6.41 -12.28 -5.59
C ARG A 280 -6.84 -11.73 -6.95
N ASP A 281 -8.15 -11.56 -7.10
CA ASP A 281 -8.76 -11.05 -8.32
C ASP A 281 -8.86 -9.52 -8.34
N VAL A 282 -8.99 -8.94 -9.54
CA VAL A 282 -9.34 -7.53 -9.74
C VAL A 282 -10.78 -7.28 -9.25
N THR A 283 -11.01 -6.11 -8.66
CA THR A 283 -12.35 -5.70 -8.20
C THR A 283 -12.79 -4.39 -8.84
N PHE A 284 -14.10 -4.21 -8.97
CA PHE A 284 -14.69 -3.05 -9.60
C PHE A 284 -15.76 -2.43 -8.71
N SER A 285 -15.90 -1.10 -8.79
CA SER A 285 -16.88 -0.38 -7.98
C SER A 285 -17.48 0.80 -8.70
N ILE A 286 -18.70 1.14 -8.32
CA ILE A 286 -19.35 2.40 -8.66
C ILE A 286 -19.18 3.32 -7.46
N ILE A 287 -18.46 4.41 -7.66
CA ILE A 287 -18.19 5.43 -6.65
C ILE A 287 -19.00 6.67 -6.98
N LYS A 288 -19.53 7.31 -5.93
CA LYS A 288 -20.22 8.59 -6.05
C LYS A 288 -19.20 9.73 -6.19
N PRO A 289 -19.19 10.48 -7.30
CA PRO A 289 -18.15 11.49 -7.55
C PRO A 289 -18.10 12.62 -6.51
N SER A 290 -19.24 12.93 -5.85
CA SER A 290 -19.33 14.06 -4.93
C SER A 290 -18.63 13.87 -3.59
N ASP A 291 -18.56 12.63 -3.12
CA ASP A 291 -18.10 12.30 -1.76
C ASP A 291 -17.24 11.03 -1.67
N GLY A 292 -17.00 10.35 -2.79
CA GLY A 292 -16.18 9.13 -2.82
C GLY A 292 -16.86 7.89 -2.24
N ALA A 293 -18.16 7.95 -1.93
CA ALA A 293 -18.86 6.81 -1.36
C ALA A 293 -19.00 5.66 -2.37
N GLU A 294 -18.66 4.43 -1.94
CA GLU A 294 -18.93 3.21 -2.71
C GLU A 294 -20.44 2.95 -2.74
N LEU A 295 -21.05 3.14 -3.92
CA LEU A 295 -22.48 2.90 -4.16
C LEU A 295 -22.75 1.43 -4.45
N PHE A 296 -21.83 0.78 -5.17
CA PHE A 296 -21.99 -0.60 -5.59
C PHE A 296 -20.62 -1.25 -5.79
N ARG A 297 -20.48 -2.49 -5.33
CA ARG A 297 -19.34 -3.37 -5.62
C ARG A 297 -19.81 -4.44 -6.59
N PHE A 298 -19.09 -4.59 -7.71
CA PHE A 298 -19.46 -5.58 -8.71
C PHE A 298 -19.25 -7.01 -8.18
N PRO A 299 -20.09 -7.98 -8.61
CA PRO A 299 -19.90 -9.38 -8.23
C PRO A 299 -18.54 -9.94 -8.62
N PHE A 300 -17.97 -10.78 -7.76
CA PHE A 300 -16.73 -11.50 -8.03
C PHE A 300 -16.96 -12.64 -9.02
N MET A 301 -15.93 -12.95 -9.80
CA MET A 301 -15.97 -14.07 -10.74
C MET A 301 -16.01 -15.43 -10.01
N GLU A 302 -15.23 -15.56 -8.93
CA GLU A 302 -15.22 -16.75 -8.08
C GLU A 302 -15.52 -16.39 -6.62
N GLU A 303 -16.07 -17.36 -5.87
CA GLU A 303 -16.32 -17.19 -4.44
C GLU A 303 -15.01 -16.95 -3.70
N GLY A 304 -14.95 -15.87 -2.91
CA GLY A 304 -13.81 -15.52 -2.08
C GLY A 304 -12.78 -14.58 -2.70
N GLU A 305 -13.01 -14.02 -3.89
CA GLU A 305 -12.10 -13.04 -4.54
C GLU A 305 -10.74 -13.62 -4.97
N TYR A 306 -10.61 -14.94 -5.05
CA TYR A 306 -9.38 -15.61 -5.47
C TYR A 306 -9.57 -16.31 -6.80
N ARG A 307 -8.51 -16.30 -7.62
CA ARG A 307 -8.42 -17.02 -8.88
C ARG A 307 -7.58 -18.27 -8.70
N ARG A 308 -8.04 -19.39 -9.24
CA ARG A 308 -7.28 -20.64 -9.17
C ARG A 308 -6.23 -20.69 -10.26
N ASN A 309 -4.96 -20.79 -9.88
CA ASN A 309 -3.81 -20.90 -10.80
C ASN A 309 -3.63 -19.69 -11.73
N GLU A 310 -4.17 -18.53 -11.37
CA GLU A 310 -4.06 -17.31 -12.17
C GLU A 310 -3.60 -16.16 -11.28
N GLN A 311 -2.81 -15.27 -11.88
CA GLN A 311 -2.36 -14.03 -11.26
C GLN A 311 -2.74 -12.87 -12.17
N PHE A 312 -3.55 -11.94 -11.66
CA PHE A 312 -3.94 -10.73 -12.36
C PHE A 312 -2.72 -9.98 -12.92
N GLN A 313 -2.76 -9.59 -14.19
CA GLN A 313 -1.73 -8.74 -14.81
C GLN A 313 -2.26 -7.32 -14.97
N GLU A 314 -3.32 -7.14 -15.75
CA GLU A 314 -3.87 -5.82 -16.05
C GLU A 314 -5.35 -5.87 -16.45
N VAL A 315 -6.00 -4.72 -16.32
CA VAL A 315 -7.26 -4.45 -17.02
C VAL A 315 -6.89 -3.79 -18.35
N GLN A 316 -7.19 -4.46 -19.45
CA GLN A 316 -6.83 -4.01 -20.80
C GLN A 316 -7.82 -2.96 -21.33
N ALA A 317 -9.11 -3.16 -21.06
CA ALA A 317 -10.14 -2.23 -21.49
C ALA A 317 -11.38 -2.31 -20.59
N VAL A 318 -12.05 -1.18 -20.44
CA VAL A 318 -13.40 -1.07 -19.88
C VAL A 318 -14.28 -0.36 -20.90
N SER A 319 -15.47 -0.88 -21.16
CA SER A 319 -16.45 -0.28 -22.05
C SER A 319 -17.85 -0.34 -21.45
N PHE A 320 -18.65 0.68 -21.75
CA PHE A 320 -20.03 0.79 -21.31
C PHE A 320 -20.94 0.75 -22.54
N LYS A 321 -21.69 -0.35 -22.72
CA LYS A 321 -22.54 -0.59 -23.90
C LYS A 321 -23.79 -1.33 -23.46
N ASP A 322 -24.92 -1.00 -24.06
CA ASP A 322 -26.15 -1.79 -23.98
C ASP A 322 -25.97 -3.01 -24.89
N TYR A 323 -25.45 -4.11 -24.34
CA TYR A 323 -25.16 -5.30 -25.15
C TYR A 323 -26.33 -6.28 -25.18
N ASP A 324 -27.25 -6.21 -24.21
CA ASP A 324 -28.43 -7.08 -24.18
C ASP A 324 -29.68 -6.45 -24.86
N GLY A 325 -29.59 -5.18 -25.25
CA GLY A 325 -30.59 -4.43 -25.99
C GLY A 325 -31.75 -3.95 -25.12
N ASP A 326 -31.59 -3.92 -23.80
CA ASP A 326 -32.64 -3.51 -22.86
C ASP A 326 -32.75 -1.98 -22.67
N GLY A 327 -31.86 -1.22 -23.31
CA GLY A 327 -31.79 0.23 -23.28
C GLY A 327 -30.95 0.81 -22.14
N ASN A 328 -30.32 -0.02 -21.32
CA ASN A 328 -29.44 0.40 -20.22
C ASN A 328 -27.99 0.03 -20.54
N LEU A 329 -27.04 0.82 -20.02
CA LEU A 329 -25.63 0.50 -20.21
C LEU A 329 -25.21 -0.65 -19.30
N ASP A 330 -24.62 -1.67 -19.92
CA ASP A 330 -23.89 -2.74 -19.26
C ASP A 330 -22.39 -2.43 -19.23
N VAL A 331 -21.61 -3.25 -18.50
CA VAL A 331 -20.15 -3.11 -18.43
C VAL A 331 -19.46 -4.31 -19.05
N ILE A 332 -18.51 -4.04 -19.94
CA ILE A 332 -17.63 -5.01 -20.60
C ILE A 332 -16.21 -4.71 -20.17
N ILE A 333 -15.49 -5.71 -19.67
CA ILE A 333 -14.12 -5.55 -19.20
C ILE A 333 -13.24 -6.63 -19.83
N LEU A 334 -12.09 -6.24 -20.35
CA LEU A 334 -11.03 -7.15 -20.79
C LEU A 334 -9.93 -7.18 -19.74
N ILE A 335 -9.56 -8.38 -19.32
CA ILE A 335 -8.59 -8.60 -18.24
C ILE A 335 -7.55 -9.60 -18.73
N GLU A 336 -6.27 -9.31 -18.45
CA GLU A 336 -5.18 -10.24 -18.69
C GLU A 336 -4.73 -10.88 -17.36
N TYR A 337 -4.57 -12.19 -17.37
CA TYR A 337 -3.99 -12.98 -16.29
C TYR A 337 -2.76 -13.73 -16.76
N GLN A 338 -1.85 -13.99 -15.82
CA GLN A 338 -0.78 -14.96 -16.00
C GLN A 338 -1.18 -16.29 -15.37
N LEU A 339 -1.01 -17.38 -16.11
CA LEU A 339 -1.23 -18.75 -15.63
C LEU A 339 -0.04 -19.21 -14.79
N LEU A 340 -0.30 -19.66 -13.56
CA LEU A 340 0.72 -20.17 -12.64
C LEU A 340 1.12 -21.63 -12.95
N ILE A 341 0.32 -22.32 -13.77
CA ILE A 341 0.67 -23.65 -14.30
C ILE A 341 1.01 -23.47 -15.77
N TYR A 342 2.29 -23.65 -16.09
CA TYR A 342 2.79 -23.52 -17.45
C TYR A 342 2.32 -24.69 -18.32
N ASN A 343 1.66 -24.36 -19.43
CA ASN A 343 1.32 -25.29 -20.50
C ASN A 343 1.97 -24.80 -21.80
N GLU A 344 2.85 -25.61 -22.42
CA GLU A 344 3.56 -25.24 -23.65
C GLU A 344 2.62 -24.94 -24.84
N GLU A 345 1.39 -25.46 -24.82
CA GLU A 345 0.40 -25.26 -25.89
C GLU A 345 -0.45 -23.98 -25.73
N GLU A 346 -0.74 -23.56 -24.49
CA GLU A 346 -1.63 -22.41 -24.20
C GLU A 346 -0.86 -21.11 -23.92
N GLY A 347 0.45 -21.18 -23.71
CA GLY A 347 1.24 -20.04 -23.24
C GLY A 347 1.04 -19.78 -21.75
N ASP A 348 1.57 -18.66 -21.26
CA ASP A 348 1.47 -18.26 -19.85
C ASP A 348 0.47 -17.13 -19.61
N ARG A 349 -0.21 -16.64 -20.65
CA ARG A 349 -1.17 -15.54 -20.58
C ARG A 349 -2.56 -16.00 -20.97
N ARG A 350 -3.56 -15.55 -20.23
CA ARG A 350 -4.98 -15.77 -20.50
C ARG A 350 -5.70 -14.45 -20.52
N GLN A 351 -6.42 -14.19 -21.60
CA GLN A 351 -7.36 -13.09 -21.69
C GLN A 351 -8.74 -13.57 -21.18
N GLU A 352 -9.45 -12.69 -20.48
CA GLU A 352 -10.80 -12.94 -19.99
C GLU A 352 -11.67 -11.71 -20.30
N VAL A 353 -12.83 -11.96 -20.92
CA VAL A 353 -13.93 -10.99 -20.94
C VAL A 353 -14.79 -11.15 -19.69
N ARG A 354 -15.07 -10.04 -19.00
CA ARG A 354 -16.02 -9.97 -17.90
C ARG A 354 -17.19 -9.09 -18.27
N LEU A 355 -18.39 -9.67 -18.26
CA LEU A 355 -19.63 -9.01 -18.62
C LEU A 355 -20.50 -8.81 -17.39
N TYR A 356 -20.90 -7.57 -17.15
CA TYR A 356 -21.82 -7.21 -16.08
C TYR A 356 -23.07 -6.56 -16.65
N ARG A 357 -24.17 -7.33 -16.61
CA ARG A 357 -25.48 -6.91 -17.10
C ARG A 357 -26.18 -6.03 -16.07
N SER A 358 -26.69 -4.90 -16.52
CA SER A 358 -27.44 -3.96 -15.70
C SER A 358 -28.82 -4.51 -15.34
N ARG A 359 -29.26 -4.22 -14.12
CA ARG A 359 -30.63 -4.50 -13.66
C ARG A 359 -31.17 -3.27 -12.94
N PRO A 360 -31.59 -2.23 -13.67
CA PRO A 360 -31.91 -0.93 -13.07
C PRO A 360 -33.12 -0.96 -12.13
N LYS A 361 -34.03 -1.93 -12.27
CA LYS A 361 -35.17 -2.10 -11.35
C LYS A 361 -34.74 -2.64 -10.00
N GLU A 362 -33.75 -3.52 -9.99
CA GLU A 362 -33.13 -4.12 -8.82
C GLU A 362 -32.04 -3.19 -8.24
N GLY A 363 -31.50 -2.28 -9.06
CA GLY A 363 -30.46 -1.33 -8.68
C GLY A 363 -29.11 -2.01 -8.50
N ASP A 364 -28.78 -2.97 -9.36
CA ASP A 364 -27.52 -3.72 -9.31
C ASP A 364 -27.03 -4.13 -10.71
N PHE A 365 -25.88 -4.81 -10.73
CA PHE A 365 -25.33 -5.51 -11.89
C PHE A 365 -25.13 -6.99 -11.57
N VAL A 366 -25.21 -7.85 -12.58
CA VAL A 366 -24.97 -9.30 -12.46
C VAL A 366 -23.96 -9.77 -13.49
N LEU A 367 -23.17 -10.77 -13.14
CA LEU A 367 -22.32 -11.46 -14.10
C LEU A 367 -23.18 -12.17 -15.15
N ASP A 368 -22.81 -12.02 -16.41
CA ASP A 368 -23.44 -12.69 -17.55
C ASP A 368 -22.57 -13.88 -18.01
N THR A 369 -22.50 -14.88 -17.14
CA THR A 369 -21.60 -16.04 -17.31
C THR A 369 -21.89 -16.82 -18.59
N ASP A 370 -23.16 -16.93 -19.00
CA ASP A 370 -23.54 -17.67 -20.20
C ASP A 370 -22.93 -17.04 -21.47
N ARG A 371 -22.92 -15.70 -21.56
CA ARG A 371 -22.28 -14.98 -22.67
C ARG A 371 -20.76 -14.99 -22.56
N MET A 372 -20.22 -14.85 -21.35
CA MET A 372 -18.77 -14.93 -21.10
C MET A 372 -18.20 -16.28 -21.53
N ASP A 373 -18.85 -17.39 -21.13
CA ASP A 373 -18.45 -18.75 -21.51
C ASP A 373 -18.51 -18.94 -23.01
N TYR A 374 -19.57 -18.46 -23.67
CA TYR A 374 -19.69 -18.51 -25.12
C TYR A 374 -18.54 -17.78 -25.84
N LEU A 375 -18.25 -16.54 -25.45
CA LEU A 375 -17.18 -15.74 -26.06
C LEU A 375 -15.81 -16.40 -25.85
N SER A 376 -15.55 -16.88 -24.63
CA SER A 376 -14.26 -17.51 -24.29
C SER A 376 -14.05 -18.84 -25.01
N ILE A 377 -15.07 -19.70 -25.11
CA ILE A 377 -14.98 -20.98 -25.83
C ILE A 377 -14.71 -20.80 -27.33
N ASN A 378 -15.19 -19.69 -27.90
CA ASN A 378 -15.05 -19.40 -29.32
C ASN A 378 -13.90 -18.43 -29.63
N ASP A 379 -13.10 -18.04 -28.63
CA ASP A 379 -11.95 -17.14 -28.80
C ASP A 379 -12.36 -15.75 -29.37
N PHE A 380 -13.48 -15.21 -28.89
CA PHE A 380 -14.06 -13.92 -29.29
C PHE A 380 -13.90 -12.83 -28.22
N ASP A 381 -12.89 -12.94 -27.37
CA ASP A 381 -12.61 -12.02 -26.28
C ASP A 381 -11.35 -11.18 -26.51
N HIS A 382 -10.87 -11.03 -27.76
CA HIS A 382 -9.63 -10.28 -28.06
C HIS A 382 -9.81 -8.76 -28.01
N SER A 383 -11.01 -8.26 -28.27
CA SER A 383 -11.31 -6.82 -28.29
C SER A 383 -12.77 -6.51 -27.99
N ILE A 384 -13.06 -5.28 -27.58
CA ILE A 384 -14.45 -4.83 -27.34
C ILE A 384 -15.28 -4.88 -28.64
N GLU A 385 -14.67 -4.60 -29.78
CA GLU A 385 -15.32 -4.69 -31.09
C GLU A 385 -15.75 -6.12 -31.42
N GLU A 386 -14.84 -7.07 -31.29
CA GLU A 386 -15.12 -8.49 -31.56
C GLU A 386 -16.16 -9.06 -30.60
N ILE A 387 -16.06 -8.73 -29.31
CA ILE A 387 -17.10 -9.08 -28.33
C ILE A 387 -18.47 -8.61 -28.82
N MET A 388 -18.59 -7.35 -29.23
CA MET A 388 -19.87 -6.81 -29.70
C MET A 388 -20.36 -7.40 -31.02
N GLU A 389 -19.47 -7.92 -31.87
CA GLU A 389 -19.86 -8.63 -33.10
C GLU A 389 -20.50 -10.00 -32.79
N HIS A 390 -20.06 -10.67 -31.72
CA HIS A 390 -20.45 -12.04 -31.40
C HIS A 390 -21.36 -12.20 -30.17
N ILE A 391 -21.57 -11.15 -29.35
CA ILE A 391 -22.32 -11.24 -28.09
C ILE A 391 -23.79 -11.67 -28.25
N ASP A 392 -24.40 -11.40 -29.41
CA ASP A 392 -25.77 -11.78 -29.77
C ASP A 392 -25.89 -13.23 -30.29
N GLU A 393 -24.77 -13.90 -30.51
CA GLU A 393 -24.71 -15.30 -30.94
C GLU A 393 -24.82 -16.25 -29.73
N ALA A 394 -24.43 -15.76 -28.54
CA ALA A 394 -24.64 -16.44 -27.27
C ALA A 394 -26.15 -16.65 -27.00
N GLY A 395 -26.56 -17.90 -26.82
CA GLY A 395 -27.96 -18.27 -26.55
C GLY A 395 -28.83 -18.54 -27.79
N ARG A 396 -28.27 -18.53 -29.00
CA ARG A 396 -28.95 -19.09 -30.18
C ARG A 396 -28.77 -20.62 -30.17
N PRO A 397 -29.86 -21.43 -30.12
CA PRO A 397 -29.71 -22.87 -30.31
C PRO A 397 -29.20 -23.14 -31.74
N GLU A 398 -28.18 -24.01 -31.85
CA GLU A 398 -27.70 -24.56 -33.13
C GLU A 398 -28.81 -25.23 -33.96
#